data_AF-A0A7X9GRG8-F1
#
_entry.id   AF-A0A7X9GRG8-F1
#
_cell.length_a   1.000
_cell.length_b   1.000
_cell.length_c   1.000
_cell.angle_alpha   90.00
_cell.angle_beta   90.00
_cell.angle_gamma   90.00
#
_symmetry.space_group_name_H-M   'P 1'
#
loop_
_entity.id
_entity.type
_entity.pdbx_description
1 polymer ?
#
loop_
_entity_poly.entity_id
_entity_poly.type
_entity_poly.pdbx_seq_one_letter_code
_entity_poly.pdbx_strand_id
1 'polypeptide(L)'
;MELQKLQQKRAIDLTAGELAKVLASELSDVQKFSKETPSYSYKGIKGIMEIFQCSKSKAMGIRASGVIDDACIQNGNSFLIDRELALTLMRDKGKRHSSLSEQSNYIK
;
A
#
# COMPACT_ATOMS: atom_id res chain seq x y z
N MET A 1 13.71 14.22 -27.56
CA MET A 1 15.08 14.52 -28.04
C MET A 1 15.99 14.87 -26.88
N GLU A 2 16.78 13.96 -26.31
CA GLU A 2 16.56 12.57 -25.93
C GLU A 2 17.52 12.43 -24.75
N LEU A 3 17.04 12.22 -23.52
CA LEU A 3 17.91 11.90 -22.37
C LEU A 3 18.85 10.74 -22.73
N GLN A 4 18.37 9.83 -23.57
CA GLN A 4 19.13 8.73 -24.17
C GLN A 4 20.35 9.21 -24.97
N LYS A 5 20.29 10.35 -25.67
CA LYS A 5 21.45 10.91 -26.40
C LYS A 5 22.51 11.47 -25.46
N LEU A 6 22.13 11.95 -24.27
CA LEU A 6 23.08 12.44 -23.26
C LEU A 6 23.80 11.28 -22.56
N GLN A 7 23.10 10.17 -22.32
CA GLN A 7 23.67 8.96 -21.70
C GLN A 7 24.73 8.27 -22.58
N GLN A 8 24.70 8.49 -23.91
CA GLN A 8 25.67 7.92 -24.87
C GLN A 8 26.93 8.79 -25.06
N LYS A 9 27.00 9.97 -24.44
CA LYS A 9 28.18 10.85 -24.50
C LYS A 9 29.20 10.46 -23.43
N ARG A 10 30.46 10.85 -23.63
CA ARG A 10 31.50 10.73 -22.59
C ARG A 10 31.22 11.73 -21.46
N ALA A 11 31.57 11.35 -20.23
CA ALA A 11 31.34 12.17 -19.03
C ALA A 11 31.95 13.59 -19.12
N ILE A 12 33.12 13.71 -19.78
CA ILE A 12 33.86 14.97 -19.93
C ILE A 12 33.26 15.93 -20.97
N ASP A 13 32.42 15.42 -21.88
CA ASP A 13 31.80 16.23 -22.95
C ASP A 13 30.45 16.82 -22.52
N LEU A 14 30.01 16.53 -21.28
CA LEU A 14 28.77 17.04 -20.71
C LEU A 14 29.01 18.41 -20.09
N THR A 15 28.12 19.36 -20.40
CA THR A 15 28.02 20.60 -19.62
C THR A 15 27.46 20.32 -18.23
N ALA A 16 27.76 21.19 -17.25
CA ALA A 16 27.24 21.05 -15.88
C ALA A 16 25.71 20.92 -15.84
N GLY A 17 24.99 21.63 -16.74
CA GLY A 17 23.54 21.55 -16.84
C GLY A 17 23.01 20.25 -17.46
N GLU A 18 23.73 19.66 -18.42
CA GLU A 18 23.39 18.33 -18.96
C GLU A 18 23.64 17.23 -17.93
N LEU A 19 24.75 17.32 -17.18
CA LEU A 19 25.05 16.40 -16.09
C LEU A 19 23.97 16.41 -15.00
N ALA A 20 23.52 17.60 -14.59
CA ALA A 20 22.45 17.75 -13.60
C ALA A 20 21.13 17.09 -14.04
N LYS A 21 20.81 17.13 -15.35
CA LYS A 21 19.60 16.50 -15.90
C LYS A 21 19.68 14.97 -15.88
N VAL A 22 20.83 14.40 -16.24
CA VAL A 22 21.06 12.95 -16.17
C VAL A 22 21.01 12.49 -14.72
N LEU A 23 21.64 13.22 -13.79
CA LEU A 23 21.59 12.88 -12.38
C LEU A 23 20.15 12.95 -11.82
N ALA A 24 19.38 13.98 -12.18
CA ALA A 24 18.01 14.13 -11.74
C ALA A 24 17.08 13.03 -12.26
N SER A 25 17.29 12.51 -13.48
CA SER A 25 16.50 11.39 -14.00
C SER A 25 16.77 10.10 -13.23
N GLU A 26 18.04 9.77 -12.98
CA GLU A 26 18.41 8.55 -12.23
C GLU A 26 17.88 8.61 -10.78
N LEU A 27 18.00 9.76 -10.12
CA LEU A 27 17.49 9.94 -8.75
C LEU A 27 15.95 9.85 -8.67
N SER A 28 15.24 10.27 -9.72
CA SER A 28 13.77 10.15 -9.80
C SER A 28 13.32 8.69 -9.88
N ASP A 29 14.11 7.82 -10.52
CA ASP A 29 13.80 6.39 -10.62
C ASP A 29 14.19 5.62 -9.34
N VAL A 30 15.27 6.04 -8.66
CA VAL A 30 15.61 5.53 -7.32
C VAL A 30 14.54 5.92 -6.27
N GLN A 31 13.95 7.11 -6.38
CA GLN A 31 12.82 7.52 -5.53
C GLN A 31 11.55 6.70 -5.77
N LYS A 32 11.35 6.14 -6.97
CA LYS A 32 10.23 5.23 -7.24
C LYS A 32 10.47 3.86 -6.61
N PHE A 33 11.69 3.32 -6.73
CA PHE A 33 12.08 2.05 -6.10
C PHE A 33 12.14 2.10 -4.56
N SER A 34 12.44 3.26 -3.97
CA SER A 34 12.51 3.40 -2.49
C SER A 34 11.16 3.72 -1.83
N LYS A 35 10.10 4.01 -2.60
CA LYS A 35 8.73 4.05 -2.07
C LYS A 35 8.15 2.67 -1.83
N GLU A 36 8.78 1.64 -2.37
CA GLU A 36 8.60 0.26 -1.94
C GLU A 36 9.45 0.06 -0.68
N THR A 37 9.05 0.70 0.42
CA THR A 37 9.51 0.19 1.72
C THR A 37 9.01 -1.25 1.75
N PRO A 38 9.92 -2.26 1.84
CA PRO A 38 9.52 -3.65 1.77
C PRO A 38 8.47 -3.84 2.85
N SER A 39 7.29 -4.28 2.42
CA SER A 39 6.16 -4.68 3.25
C SER A 39 6.71 -5.33 4.51
N TYR A 40 6.73 -4.57 5.61
CA TYR A 40 6.81 -5.15 6.94
C TYR A 40 5.50 -5.92 7.03
N SER A 41 5.50 -7.16 6.54
CA SER A 41 4.34 -8.02 6.54
C SER A 41 3.95 -8.15 8.00
N TYR A 42 2.92 -7.40 8.37
CA TYR A 42 2.62 -7.24 9.76
C TYR A 42 2.18 -8.61 10.29
N LYS A 43 2.69 -9.02 11.45
CA LYS A 43 2.49 -10.38 11.95
C LYS A 43 1.39 -10.41 12.99
N GLY A 44 0.45 -11.34 12.80
CA GLY A 44 -0.56 -11.67 13.78
C GLY A 44 -1.45 -10.47 14.18
N ILE A 45 -1.99 -10.54 15.40
CA ILE A 45 -2.90 -9.51 15.91
C ILE A 45 -2.23 -8.15 16.08
N LYS A 46 -0.93 -8.14 16.38
CA LYS A 46 -0.13 -6.91 16.51
C LYS A 46 -0.13 -6.13 15.20
N GLY A 47 -0.12 -6.83 14.08
CA GLY A 47 -0.19 -6.19 12.78
C GLY A 47 -1.48 -5.44 12.50
N ILE A 48 -2.61 -6.03 12.88
CA ILE A 48 -3.92 -5.37 12.79
C ILE A 48 -3.96 -4.13 13.70
N MET A 49 -3.38 -4.21 14.90
CA MET A 49 -3.29 -3.07 15.81
C MET A 49 -2.49 -1.92 15.21
N GLU A 50 -1.34 -2.20 14.58
CA GLU A 50 -0.48 -1.19 13.96
C GLU A 50 -1.13 -0.58 12.70
N ILE A 51 -1.79 -1.38 11.87
CA ILE A 51 -2.47 -0.91 10.64
C ILE A 51 -3.65 0.02 10.98
N PHE A 52 -4.49 -0.38 11.94
CA PHE A 52 -5.73 0.33 12.26
C PHE A 52 -5.64 1.24 13.48
N GLN A 53 -4.47 1.32 14.12
CA GLN A 53 -4.22 2.09 15.35
C GLN A 53 -5.30 1.85 16.41
N CYS A 54 -5.55 0.57 16.72
CA CYS A 54 -6.65 0.15 17.57
C CYS A 54 -6.20 -0.73 18.74
N SER A 55 -7.06 -0.84 19.75
CA SER A 55 -6.83 -1.72 20.90
C SER A 55 -6.83 -3.20 20.49
N LYS A 56 -6.20 -4.05 21.33
CA LYS A 56 -6.18 -5.50 21.11
C LYS A 56 -7.58 -6.11 20.96
N SER A 57 -8.54 -5.69 21.80
CA SER A 57 -9.91 -6.18 21.75
C SER A 57 -10.60 -5.84 20.42
N LYS A 58 -10.42 -4.61 19.94
CA LYS A 58 -10.96 -4.17 18.65
C LYS A 58 -10.29 -4.89 17.47
N ALA A 59 -8.98 -5.08 17.52
CA ALA A 59 -8.26 -5.86 16.52
C ALA A 59 -8.77 -7.31 16.44
N MET A 60 -9.05 -7.95 17.58
CA MET A 60 -9.62 -9.30 17.62
C MET A 60 -11.03 -9.32 17.04
N GLY A 61 -11.85 -8.31 17.33
CA GLY A 61 -13.17 -8.16 16.71
C GLY A 61 -13.10 -7.99 15.19
N ILE A 62 -12.14 -7.20 14.68
CA ILE A 62 -11.91 -7.04 13.25
C ILE A 62 -11.54 -8.38 12.60
N ARG A 63 -10.59 -9.12 13.19
CA ARG A 63 -10.20 -10.44 12.67
C ARG A 63 -11.36 -11.45 12.73
N ALA A 64 -12.10 -11.48 13.84
CA ALA A 64 -13.25 -12.38 14.00
C ALA A 64 -14.42 -12.04 13.06
N SER A 65 -14.51 -10.78 12.60
CA SER A 65 -15.56 -10.36 11.67
C SER A 65 -15.38 -10.88 10.24
N GLY A 66 -14.22 -11.46 9.90
CA GLY A 66 -13.92 -11.99 8.57
C GLY A 66 -13.68 -10.95 7.47
N VAL A 67 -13.77 -9.65 7.79
CA VAL A 67 -13.73 -8.56 6.81
C VAL A 67 -12.38 -8.43 6.10
N ILE A 68 -11.29 -8.81 6.78
CA ILE A 68 -9.92 -8.67 6.32
C ILE A 68 -9.26 -10.02 6.01
N ASP A 69 -10.05 -11.10 5.92
CA ASP A 69 -9.51 -12.45 5.78
C ASP A 69 -8.78 -12.63 4.45
N ASP A 70 -9.25 -11.99 3.38
CA ASP A 70 -8.57 -11.98 2.07
C ASP A 70 -7.20 -11.26 2.11
N ALA A 71 -7.00 -10.35 3.08
CA ALA A 71 -5.72 -9.69 3.32
C ALA A 71 -4.78 -10.50 4.21
N CYS A 72 -5.23 -11.62 4.77
CA CYS A 72 -4.47 -12.45 5.71
C CYS A 72 -3.93 -13.71 5.02
N ILE A 73 -2.61 -13.89 5.04
CA ILE A 73 -1.95 -15.12 4.60
C ILE A 73 -1.60 -15.94 5.84
N GLN A 74 -2.25 -17.09 6.02
CA GLN A 74 -2.12 -17.92 7.23
C GLN A 74 -1.09 -19.04 7.07
N ASN A 75 -0.25 -19.22 8.10
CA ASN A 75 0.62 -20.37 8.27
C ASN A 75 0.45 -20.91 9.71
N GLY A 76 -0.44 -21.89 9.88
CA GLY A 76 -0.82 -22.43 11.18
C GLY A 76 -1.45 -21.37 12.09
N ASN A 77 -0.90 -21.19 13.30
CA ASN A 77 -1.35 -20.18 14.26
C ASN A 77 -0.80 -18.76 14.00
N SER A 78 0.11 -18.63 13.03
CA SER A 78 0.67 -17.34 12.62
C SER A 78 0.03 -16.89 11.31
N PHE A 79 -0.06 -15.57 11.10
CA PHE A 79 -0.49 -15.02 9.83
C PHE A 79 0.23 -13.71 9.53
N LEU A 80 0.34 -13.41 8.25
CA LEU A 80 0.83 -12.15 7.70
C LEU A 80 -0.37 -11.36 7.18
N ILE A 81 -0.35 -10.04 7.35
CA ILE A 81 -1.41 -9.17 6.81
C ILE A 81 -0.83 -8.13 5.85
N ASP A 82 -1.46 -8.03 4.68
CA ASP A 82 -1.23 -6.95 3.73
C ASP A 82 -1.97 -5.69 4.19
N ARG A 83 -1.23 -4.59 4.34
CA ARG A 83 -1.78 -3.30 4.79
C ARG A 83 -2.72 -2.66 3.79
N GLU A 84 -2.35 -2.63 2.51
CA GLU A 84 -3.10 -1.89 1.49
C GLU A 84 -4.44 -2.59 1.21
N LEU A 85 -4.41 -3.92 1.12
CA LEU A 85 -5.60 -4.72 0.94
C LEU A 85 -6.53 -4.64 2.16
N ALA A 86 -5.99 -4.71 3.38
CA ALA A 86 -6.80 -4.60 4.61
C ALA A 86 -7.52 -3.25 4.72
N LEU A 87 -6.88 -2.14 4.36
CA LEU A 87 -7.50 -0.81 4.35
C LEU A 87 -8.61 -0.70 3.29
N THR A 88 -8.39 -1.29 2.11
CA THR A 88 -9.36 -1.30 1.02
C THR A 88 -10.62 -2.09 1.41
N LEU A 89 -10.45 -3.30 1.93
CA LEU A 89 -11.55 -4.14 2.40
C LEU A 89 -12.38 -3.46 3.50
N MET A 90 -11.71 -2.77 4.43
CA MET A 90 -12.38 -2.05 5.52
C MET A 90 -13.22 -0.87 4.99
N ARG A 91 -12.73 -0.16 3.96
CA ARG A 91 -13.47 0.92 3.30
C ARG A 91 -14.73 0.41 2.60
N ASP A 92 -14.63 -0.71 1.90
CA ASP A 92 -15.75 -1.24 1.12
C ASP A 92 -16.87 -1.81 1.99
N LYS A 93 -16.57 -2.30 3.20
CA LYS A 93 -17.59 -2.62 4.21
C LYS A 93 -18.50 -1.42 4.51
N GLY A 94 -17.94 -0.21 4.61
CA GLY A 94 -18.70 1.01 4.88
C GLY A 94 -19.71 1.33 3.77
N LYS A 95 -19.37 1.03 2.51
CA LYS A 95 -20.22 1.29 1.34
C LYS A 95 -21.37 0.30 1.19
N ARG A 96 -21.20 -0.96 1.61
CA ARG A 96 -22.28 -1.96 1.54
C ARG A 96 -23.43 -1.63 2.51
N HIS A 97 -23.15 -0.95 3.62
CA HIS A 97 -24.18 -0.54 4.57
C HIS A 97 -25.06 0.60 4.03
N SER A 98 -24.50 1.53 3.25
CA SER A 98 -25.29 2.62 2.63
C SER A 98 -26.26 2.11 1.56
N SER A 99 -25.91 1.07 0.79
CA SER A 99 -26.79 0.53 -0.27
C SER A 99 -27.92 -0.37 0.27
N LEU A 100 -27.73 -1.01 1.42
CA LEU A 100 -28.76 -1.87 2.05
C LEU A 100 -29.80 -1.07 2.84
N SER A 101 -29.43 0.11 3.37
CA SER A 101 -30.39 1.03 4.00
C SER A 101 -31.32 1.72 3.00
N GLU A 102 -30.90 1.86 1.74
CA GLU A 102 -31.72 2.42 0.67
C GLU A 102 -32.76 1.41 0.14
N GLN A 103 -32.40 0.12 0.06
CA GLN A 103 -33.31 -0.93 -0.42
C GLN A 103 -34.45 -1.24 0.57
N SER A 104 -34.22 -1.13 1.89
CA SER A 104 -35.27 -1.36 2.89
C SER A 104 -36.32 -0.24 2.96
N ASN A 105 -36.02 0.96 2.43
CA ASN A 105 -36.96 2.08 2.41
C ASN A 105 -37.89 2.08 1.18
N TYR A 106 -37.66 1.19 0.21
CA TYR A 106 -38.53 1.06 -0.97
C TYR A 106 -39.64 0.00 -0.80
N ILE A 107 -39.61 -0.75 0.32
CA ILE A 107 -40.56 -1.83 0.63
C ILE A 107 -41.50 -1.42 1.78
N LYS A 108 -41.60 -0.12 2.09
CA LYS A 108 -42.57 0.43 3.05
C LYS A 108 -43.50 1.42 2.38
#